data_AF-A0A0G2E3W6-F1
#
_entry.id   AF-A0A0G2E3W6-F1
#
_cell.length_a   1.000
_cell.length_b   1.000
_cell.length_c   1.000
_cell.angle_alpha   90.00
_cell.angle_beta   90.00
_cell.angle_gamma   90.00
#
_symmetry.space_group_name_H-M   'P 1'
#
loop_
_entity.id
_entity.type
_entity.pdbx_description
1 polymer ?
#
loop_
_entity_poly.entity_id
_entity_poly.type
_entity_poly.pdbx_seq_one_letter_code
_entity_poly.pdbx_strand_id
1 'polypeptide(L)'
;MIFFTVALGTDPPDYSDYNDVISVAFGRFLPSAFIATIIYIYSIRRTLTNLSAQFEKTMLWLTPCYIGALNNYTFDNLPLQRLTPHDLRSQPGAITTLVFILIILISIALGQAWCFRIEGRLPQYLKFYSLLAVSLVIFVLIPDLNLRIHHYILALLLLPGTSLQTRPSLVYQGLLIGLFISGVARWGYASILESDAVLFQDGPVGGSKPHSFPHPIIPDQNSISFDFSSWNFTSSPVEPPRLSILINDVERYRTSSPSSRANNGPEVLTFNYTRPHVDEVEYFRFAYVKSDRMGRDKVGDYSDAVGVWWGNGTWDVIGEGEGGGNG
;
A
#
# COMPACT_ATOMS: atom_id res chain seq x y z
N MET A 1 -25.09 6.35 0.58
CA MET A 1 -25.26 5.76 -0.76
C MET A 1 -23.90 5.58 -1.44
N ILE A 2 -23.17 6.65 -1.78
CA ILE A 2 -21.83 6.57 -2.41
C ILE A 2 -20.86 5.66 -1.63
N PHE A 3 -20.82 5.75 -0.30
CA PHE A 3 -20.00 4.85 0.53
C PHE A 3 -20.26 3.36 0.24
N PHE A 4 -21.52 2.94 0.20
CA PHE A 4 -21.88 1.55 -0.08
C PHE A 4 -21.67 1.18 -1.54
N THR A 5 -21.83 2.13 -2.46
CA THR A 5 -21.44 1.92 -3.87
C THR A 5 -19.98 1.54 -3.98
N VAL A 6 -19.09 2.25 -3.27
CA VAL A 6 -17.66 1.90 -3.23
C VAL A 6 -17.45 0.59 -2.49
N ALA A 7 -17.92 0.48 -1.25
CA ALA A 7 -17.61 -0.64 -0.36
C ALA A 7 -18.14 -2.01 -0.81
N LEU A 8 -19.25 -2.04 -1.56
CA LEU A 8 -19.93 -3.28 -1.95
C LEU A 8 -19.99 -3.50 -3.46
N GLY A 9 -19.87 -2.43 -4.25
CA GLY A 9 -20.14 -2.48 -5.69
C GLY A 9 -18.89 -2.28 -6.54
N THR A 10 -18.36 -1.07 -6.56
CA THR A 10 -17.37 -0.66 -7.56
C THR A 10 -15.93 -0.97 -7.17
N ASP A 11 -15.66 -1.10 -5.87
CA ASP A 11 -14.32 -1.31 -5.34
C ASP A 11 -14.32 -1.98 -3.94
N PRO A 12 -14.97 -3.15 -3.79
CA PRO A 12 -15.06 -3.83 -2.50
C PRO A 12 -13.66 -4.28 -2.02
N PRO A 13 -13.41 -4.32 -0.70
CA PRO A 13 -12.17 -4.90 -0.17
C PRO A 13 -12.03 -6.39 -0.54
N ASP A 14 -10.80 -6.84 -0.75
CA ASP A 14 -10.50 -8.24 -1.10
C ASP A 14 -10.73 -9.18 0.09
N TYR A 15 -11.85 -9.90 0.08
CA TYR A 15 -12.19 -10.95 1.05
C TYR A 15 -12.68 -12.21 0.33
N SER A 16 -12.49 -13.37 0.98
CA SER A 16 -12.89 -14.67 0.45
C SER A 16 -14.40 -14.91 0.47
N ASP A 17 -15.14 -14.26 1.38
CA ASP A 17 -16.61 -14.35 1.48
C ASP A 17 -17.26 -12.96 1.38
N TYR A 18 -18.39 -12.90 0.68
CA TYR A 18 -19.21 -11.69 0.55
C TYR A 18 -19.80 -11.24 1.89
N ASN A 19 -20.08 -12.17 2.81
CA ASN A 19 -20.53 -11.81 4.16
C ASN A 19 -19.47 -11.00 4.93
N ASP A 20 -18.18 -11.32 4.71
CA ASP A 20 -17.06 -10.59 5.31
C ASP A 20 -16.97 -9.17 4.75
N VAL A 21 -17.20 -9.00 3.43
CA VAL A 21 -17.27 -7.68 2.77
C VAL A 21 -18.36 -6.82 3.41
N ILE A 22 -19.56 -7.38 3.62
CA ILE A 22 -20.66 -6.66 4.30
C ILE A 22 -20.27 -6.30 5.73
N SER A 23 -19.78 -7.26 6.50
CA SER A 23 -19.37 -7.05 7.89
C SER A 23 -18.36 -5.90 8.03
N VAL A 24 -17.34 -5.88 7.16
CA VAL A 24 -16.32 -4.84 7.12
C VAL A 24 -16.87 -3.51 6.66
N ALA A 25 -17.74 -3.48 5.65
CA ALA A 25 -18.38 -2.25 5.19
C ALA A 25 -19.20 -1.58 6.32
N PHE A 26 -19.97 -2.37 7.08
CA PHE A 26 -20.74 -1.85 8.21
C PHE A 26 -19.84 -1.44 9.39
N GLY A 27 -18.76 -2.18 9.66
CA GLY A 27 -17.76 -1.79 10.67
C GLY A 27 -17.09 -0.46 10.35
N ARG A 28 -16.84 -0.17 9.07
CA ARG A 28 -16.24 1.09 8.61
C ARG A 28 -17.27 2.22 8.47
N PHE A 29 -18.55 1.91 8.25
CA PHE A 29 -19.58 2.91 7.99
C PHE A 29 -19.81 3.87 9.15
N LEU A 30 -19.95 3.37 10.39
CA LEU A 30 -20.31 4.21 11.53
C LEU A 30 -19.24 5.28 11.85
N PRO A 31 -17.93 4.94 11.96
CA PRO A 31 -16.87 5.95 12.08
C PRO A 31 -16.87 6.94 10.90
N SER A 32 -17.11 6.43 9.68
CA SER A 32 -17.14 7.27 8.47
C SER A 32 -18.30 8.26 8.47
N ALA A 33 -19.47 7.83 8.93
CA ALA A 33 -20.64 8.69 9.06
C ALA A 33 -20.43 9.77 10.14
N PHE A 34 -19.78 9.43 11.25
CA PHE A 34 -19.42 10.39 12.29
C PHE A 34 -18.44 11.45 11.76
N ILE A 35 -17.36 11.03 11.09
CA ILE A 35 -16.39 11.94 10.49
C ILE A 35 -17.06 12.80 9.40
N ALA A 36 -17.90 12.21 8.54
CA ALA A 36 -18.65 12.94 7.54
C ALA A 36 -19.57 14.02 8.15
N THR A 37 -20.16 13.75 9.32
CA THR A 37 -20.96 14.74 10.06
C THR A 37 -20.10 15.91 10.52
N ILE A 38 -18.91 15.65 11.07
CA ILE A 38 -17.96 16.70 11.45
C ILE A 38 -17.53 17.52 10.24
N ILE A 39 -17.14 16.87 9.14
CA ILE A 39 -16.77 17.56 7.90
C ILE A 39 -17.93 18.42 7.40
N TYR A 40 -19.17 17.89 7.46
CA TYR A 40 -20.35 18.64 7.05
C TYR A 40 -20.50 19.91 7.87
N ILE A 41 -20.45 19.81 9.20
CA ILE A 41 -20.64 20.95 10.11
C ILE A 41 -19.57 22.03 9.90
N TYR A 42 -18.29 21.63 9.82
CA TYR A 42 -17.17 22.58 9.85
C TYR A 42 -16.68 23.03 8.46
N SER A 43 -16.89 22.24 7.41
CA SER A 43 -16.35 22.53 6.07
C SER A 43 -17.44 22.76 5.01
N ILE A 44 -18.42 21.87 4.93
CA ILE A 44 -19.35 21.83 3.76
C ILE A 44 -20.60 22.69 3.95
N ARG A 45 -21.17 22.72 5.17
CA ARG A 45 -22.48 23.35 5.44
C ARG A 45 -22.53 24.77 4.88
N ARG A 46 -21.48 25.56 5.12
CA ARG A 46 -21.38 26.94 4.60
C ARG A 46 -21.50 26.97 3.08
N THR A 47 -20.72 26.16 2.38
CA THR A 47 -20.70 26.11 0.91
C THR A 47 -22.07 25.76 0.30
N LEU A 48 -22.87 24.92 0.97
CA LEU A 48 -24.20 24.51 0.50
C LEU A 48 -25.37 25.38 0.99
N THR A 49 -25.14 26.32 1.90
CA THR A 49 -26.20 27.13 2.52
C THR A 49 -26.74 28.19 1.56
N ASN A 50 -28.06 28.36 1.52
CA ASN A 50 -28.78 29.41 0.76
C ASN A 50 -28.50 29.46 -0.75
N LEU A 51 -28.16 28.31 -1.36
CA LEU A 51 -28.00 28.20 -2.82
C LEU A 51 -29.35 27.97 -3.51
N SER A 52 -29.72 28.86 -4.44
CA SER A 52 -30.95 28.78 -5.25
C SER A 52 -30.82 27.83 -6.46
N ALA A 53 -29.63 27.75 -7.07
CA ALA A 53 -29.37 26.92 -8.25
C ALA A 53 -29.20 25.43 -7.88
N GLN A 54 -30.31 24.72 -7.70
CA GLN A 54 -30.33 23.32 -7.25
C GLN A 54 -29.63 22.37 -8.23
N PHE A 55 -29.86 22.53 -9.53
CA PHE A 55 -29.25 21.69 -10.55
C PHE A 55 -27.73 21.91 -10.62
N GLU A 56 -27.32 23.17 -10.71
CA GLU A 56 -25.90 23.53 -10.81
C GLU A 56 -25.12 23.04 -9.59
N LYS A 57 -25.59 23.33 -8.36
CA LYS A 57 -24.87 22.88 -7.16
C LYS A 57 -24.79 21.37 -7.06
N THR A 58 -25.82 20.66 -7.51
CA THR A 58 -25.84 19.20 -7.50
C THR A 58 -24.83 18.65 -8.48
N MET A 59 -24.77 19.17 -9.71
CA MET A 59 -23.76 18.76 -10.69
C MET A 59 -22.34 19.08 -10.24
N LEU A 60 -22.10 20.32 -9.77
CA LEU A 60 -20.77 20.75 -9.32
C LEU A 60 -20.28 20.00 -8.08
N TRP A 61 -21.16 19.50 -7.23
CA TRP A 61 -20.77 18.81 -6.00
C TRP A 61 -20.78 17.29 -6.16
N LEU A 62 -21.84 16.72 -6.74
CA LEU A 62 -22.03 15.28 -6.84
C LEU A 62 -21.14 14.63 -7.89
N THR A 63 -20.95 15.27 -9.05
CA THR A 63 -20.13 14.70 -10.13
C THR A 63 -18.66 14.53 -9.70
N PRO A 64 -17.99 15.55 -9.12
CA PRO A 64 -16.64 15.38 -8.58
C PRO A 64 -16.57 14.41 -7.41
N CYS A 65 -17.64 14.31 -6.61
CA CYS A 65 -17.73 13.31 -5.54
C CYS A 65 -17.69 11.88 -6.07
N TYR A 66 -18.41 11.57 -7.14
CA TYR A 66 -18.28 10.27 -7.81
C TYR A 66 -16.90 10.06 -8.43
N ILE A 67 -16.32 11.08 -9.07
CA ILE A 67 -14.96 10.99 -9.65
C ILE A 67 -13.93 10.63 -8.56
N GLY A 68 -14.00 11.27 -7.39
CA GLY A 68 -13.12 10.97 -6.26
C GLY A 68 -13.43 9.63 -5.60
N ALA A 69 -14.70 9.24 -5.52
CA ALA A 69 -15.10 7.95 -4.96
C ALA A 69 -14.61 6.77 -5.82
N LEU A 70 -14.54 6.97 -7.13
CA LEU A 70 -14.04 6.02 -8.12
C LEU A 70 -12.56 6.27 -8.45
N ASN A 71 -11.76 6.62 -7.43
CA ASN A 71 -10.33 6.91 -7.56
C ASN A 71 -9.56 5.83 -8.33
N ASN A 72 -9.93 4.56 -8.11
CA ASN A 72 -9.38 3.39 -8.79
C ASN A 72 -9.58 3.39 -10.32
N TYR A 73 -10.65 4.03 -10.81
CA TYR A 73 -10.89 4.19 -12.25
C TYR A 73 -10.40 5.54 -12.80
N THR A 74 -10.15 6.53 -11.93
CA THR A 74 -9.86 7.91 -12.34
C THR A 74 -8.38 8.26 -12.14
N PHE A 75 -7.91 8.32 -10.90
CA PHE A 75 -6.58 8.81 -10.56
C PHE A 75 -5.53 7.70 -10.52
N ASP A 76 -5.88 6.46 -10.19
CA ASP A 76 -4.92 5.35 -10.12
C ASP A 76 -4.33 4.97 -11.50
N ASN A 77 -4.99 5.40 -12.58
CA ASN A 77 -4.52 5.26 -13.95
C ASN A 77 -3.51 6.33 -14.37
N LEU A 78 -3.28 7.36 -13.54
CA LEU A 78 -2.23 8.33 -13.80
C LEU A 78 -0.86 7.68 -13.58
N PRO A 79 0.17 7.99 -14.38
CA PRO A 79 1.51 7.41 -14.26
C PRO A 79 2.25 8.01 -13.05
N LEU A 80 1.68 7.87 -11.85
CA LEU A 80 2.13 8.45 -10.59
C LEU A 80 1.68 7.55 -9.43
N GLN A 81 2.16 6.31 -9.44
CA GLN A 81 1.79 5.36 -8.39
C GLN A 81 2.59 5.58 -7.10
N ARG A 82 3.83 6.03 -7.23
CA ARG A 82 4.75 6.24 -6.10
C ARG A 82 5.65 7.44 -6.37
N LEU A 83 5.90 8.23 -5.33
CA LEU A 83 6.78 9.40 -5.37
C LEU A 83 8.24 9.03 -5.07
N THR A 84 8.66 7.78 -5.32
CA THR A 84 10.06 7.40 -5.11
C THR A 84 10.92 7.87 -6.29
N PRO A 85 12.19 8.26 -6.05
CA PRO A 85 13.09 8.67 -7.13
C PRO A 85 13.34 7.59 -8.18
N HIS A 86 13.13 6.31 -7.84
CA HIS A 86 13.24 5.19 -8.76
C HIS A 86 12.01 5.09 -9.66
N ASP A 87 10.80 5.13 -9.07
CA ASP A 87 9.53 5.01 -9.81
C ASP A 87 9.28 6.21 -10.73
N LEU A 88 9.67 7.41 -10.31
CA LEU A 88 9.57 8.63 -11.13
C LEU A 88 10.45 8.59 -12.39
N ARG A 89 11.54 7.82 -12.36
CA ARG A 89 12.46 7.66 -13.50
C ARG A 89 12.07 6.51 -14.41
N SER A 90 11.46 5.47 -13.86
CA SER A 90 11.08 4.26 -14.61
C SER A 90 9.75 4.42 -15.34
N GLN A 91 8.83 5.28 -14.89
CA GLN A 91 7.52 5.48 -15.50
C GLN A 91 7.51 6.62 -16.54
N PRO A 92 7.27 6.32 -17.84
CA PRO A 92 7.16 7.35 -18.87
C PRO A 92 6.02 8.34 -18.54
N GLY A 93 6.33 9.64 -18.51
CA GLY A 93 5.32 10.69 -18.25
C GLY A 93 5.03 10.99 -16.77
N ALA A 94 5.65 10.29 -15.82
CA ALA A 94 5.41 10.52 -14.39
C ALA A 94 5.80 11.93 -13.93
N ILE A 95 6.96 12.41 -14.34
CA ILE A 95 7.43 13.77 -14.05
C ILE A 95 6.48 14.82 -14.64
N THR A 96 5.99 14.60 -15.86
CA THR A 96 5.08 15.55 -16.52
C THR A 96 3.75 15.64 -15.78
N THR A 97 3.19 14.49 -15.41
CA THR A 97 1.96 14.42 -14.62
C THR A 97 2.14 15.09 -13.26
N LEU A 98 3.30 14.92 -12.62
CA LEU A 98 3.59 15.49 -11.29
C LEU A 98 3.61 17.01 -11.34
N VAL A 99 4.33 17.57 -12.32
CA VAL A 99 4.42 19.02 -12.52
C VAL A 99 3.04 19.60 -12.79
N PHE A 100 2.24 18.94 -13.64
CA PHE A 100 0.90 19.42 -13.97
C PHE A 100 -0.04 19.43 -12.75
N ILE A 101 -0.08 18.35 -11.97
CA ILE A 101 -0.85 18.29 -10.73
C ILE A 101 -0.41 19.37 -9.75
N LEU A 102 0.90 19.57 -9.59
CA LEU A 102 1.45 20.57 -8.67
C LEU A 102 1.06 22.00 -9.08
N ILE A 103 1.09 22.33 -10.37
CA ILE A 103 0.60 23.63 -10.88
C ILE A 103 -0.89 23.82 -10.57
N ILE A 104 -1.72 22.79 -10.77
CA ILE A 104 -3.15 22.84 -10.46
C ILE A 104 -3.36 23.08 -8.96
N LEU A 105 -2.70 22.30 -8.09
CA LEU A 105 -2.85 22.41 -6.65
C LEU A 105 -2.41 23.79 -6.12
N ILE A 106 -1.29 24.33 -6.62
CA ILE A 106 -0.84 25.68 -6.27
C ILE A 106 -1.85 26.73 -6.73
N SER A 107 -2.37 26.61 -7.95
CA SER A 107 -3.37 27.55 -8.48
C SER A 107 -4.65 27.54 -7.64
N ILE A 108 -5.13 26.35 -7.24
CA ILE A 108 -6.26 26.18 -6.34
C ILE A 108 -5.97 26.82 -4.98
N ALA A 109 -4.81 26.54 -4.38
CA ALA A 109 -4.42 27.05 -3.08
C ALA A 109 -4.35 28.59 -3.07
N LEU A 110 -3.73 29.20 -4.09
CA LEU A 110 -3.67 30.66 -4.24
C LEU A 110 -5.07 31.26 -4.42
N GLY A 111 -5.91 30.64 -5.25
CA GLY A 111 -7.30 31.08 -5.45
C GLY A 111 -8.13 31.02 -4.17
N GLN A 112 -8.07 29.92 -3.41
CA GLN A 112 -8.76 29.81 -2.12
C GLN A 112 -8.17 30.81 -1.10
N ALA A 113 -6.85 30.99 -1.03
CA ALA A 113 -6.21 31.95 -0.13
C ALA A 113 -6.65 33.39 -0.42
N TRP A 114 -6.76 33.75 -1.70
CA TRP A 114 -7.29 35.05 -2.13
C TRP A 114 -8.75 35.24 -1.68
N CYS A 115 -9.60 34.25 -1.90
CA CYS A 115 -11.00 34.30 -1.43
C CYS A 115 -11.11 34.38 0.10
N PHE A 116 -10.30 33.63 0.85
CA PHE A 116 -10.24 33.75 2.32
C PHE A 116 -9.73 35.10 2.79
N ARG A 117 -8.85 35.75 2.02
CA ARG A 117 -8.39 37.11 2.30
C ARG A 117 -9.54 38.09 2.17
N ILE A 118 -10.33 37.98 1.10
CA ILE A 118 -11.52 38.81 0.88
C ILE A 118 -12.56 38.58 1.97
N GLU A 119 -12.79 37.33 2.39
CA GLU A 119 -13.69 37.01 3.51
C GLU A 119 -13.15 37.41 4.89
N GLY A 120 -11.90 37.87 5.00
CA GLY A 120 -11.27 38.24 6.28
C GLY A 120 -10.91 37.05 7.18
N ARG A 121 -11.00 35.82 6.68
CA ARG A 121 -10.76 34.57 7.45
C ARG A 121 -9.35 34.01 7.25
N LEU A 122 -8.58 34.54 6.30
CA LEU A 122 -7.24 34.04 5.96
C LEU A 122 -6.31 33.86 7.17
N PRO A 123 -6.18 34.80 8.14
CA PRO A 123 -5.27 34.61 9.27
C PRO A 123 -5.63 33.40 10.15
N GLN A 124 -6.93 33.11 10.33
CA GLN A 124 -7.38 31.96 11.11
C GLN A 124 -7.02 30.64 10.41
N TYR A 125 -7.20 30.60 9.08
CA TYR A 125 -6.83 29.43 8.28
C TYR A 125 -5.31 29.24 8.18
N LEU A 126 -4.53 30.32 8.07
CA LEU A 126 -3.08 30.23 8.12
C LEU A 126 -2.60 29.67 9.47
N LYS A 127 -3.19 30.11 10.59
CA LYS A 127 -2.88 29.53 11.91
C LYS A 127 -3.21 28.04 11.97
N PHE A 128 -4.41 27.66 11.52
CA PHE A 128 -4.85 26.26 11.49
C PHE A 128 -3.90 25.39 10.63
N TYR A 129 -3.60 25.82 9.41
CA TYR A 129 -2.71 25.09 8.50
C TYR A 129 -1.25 25.09 8.97
N SER A 130 -0.80 26.14 9.65
CA SER A 130 0.52 26.15 10.28
C SER A 130 0.62 25.10 11.38
N LEU A 131 -0.44 24.95 12.19
CA LEU A 131 -0.49 23.89 13.23
C LEU A 131 -0.48 22.50 12.60
N LEU A 132 -1.25 22.27 11.54
CA LEU A 132 -1.22 20.99 10.81
C LEU A 132 0.17 20.70 10.22
N ALA A 133 0.81 21.70 9.60
CA ALA A 133 2.15 21.56 9.04
C ALA A 133 3.19 21.23 10.11
N VAL A 134 3.14 21.91 11.27
CA VAL A 134 4.00 21.61 12.41
C VAL A 134 3.78 20.18 12.92
N SER A 135 2.52 19.72 13.05
CA SER A 135 2.23 18.34 13.44
C SER A 135 2.79 17.32 12.45
N LEU A 136 2.69 17.58 11.14
CA LEU A 136 3.29 16.72 10.12
C LEU A 136 4.83 16.70 10.20
N VAL A 137 5.46 17.85 10.45
CA VAL A 137 6.92 17.92 10.67
C VAL A 137 7.31 17.11 11.90
N ILE A 138 6.57 17.22 13.01
CA ILE A 138 6.81 16.40 14.21
C ILE A 138 6.73 14.92 13.86
N PHE A 139 5.74 14.50 13.08
CA PHE A 139 5.59 13.10 12.65
C PHE A 139 6.76 12.61 11.80
N VAL A 140 7.30 13.42 10.89
CA VAL A 140 8.49 13.09 10.09
C VAL A 140 9.74 12.92 10.96
N LEU A 141 9.81 13.62 12.11
CA LEU A 141 10.97 13.58 13.00
C LEU A 141 10.95 12.38 13.97
N ILE A 142 9.88 11.59 14.01
CA ILE A 142 9.82 10.40 14.87
C ILE A 142 10.67 9.30 14.22
N PRO A 143 11.69 8.75 14.93
CA PRO A 143 12.53 7.70 14.38
C PRO A 143 11.74 6.40 14.14
N ASP A 144 12.22 5.60 13.18
CA ASP A 144 11.70 4.26 12.84
C ASP A 144 10.22 4.22 12.37
N LEU A 145 9.65 5.40 12.06
CA LEU A 145 8.32 5.56 11.47
C LEU A 145 8.40 6.41 10.21
N ASN A 146 7.56 6.07 9.24
CA ASN A 146 7.44 6.77 7.99
C ASN A 146 6.09 7.47 7.91
N LEU A 147 6.11 8.72 7.45
CA LEU A 147 4.90 9.48 7.19
C LEU A 147 4.28 9.01 5.87
N ARG A 148 3.09 8.38 5.94
CA ARG A 148 2.31 7.99 4.76
C ARG A 148 0.96 8.70 4.77
N ILE A 149 0.83 9.68 3.89
CA ILE A 149 -0.42 10.43 3.74
C ILE A 149 -1.29 9.75 2.71
N HIS A 150 -2.19 8.87 3.19
CA HIS A 150 -3.24 8.28 2.37
C HIS A 150 -4.17 9.35 1.81
N HIS A 151 -4.78 9.11 0.64
CA HIS A 151 -5.65 10.10 -0.03
C HIS A 151 -6.86 10.50 0.82
N TYR A 152 -7.38 9.63 1.69
CA TYR A 152 -8.44 10.02 2.62
C TYR A 152 -7.95 10.99 3.71
N ILE A 153 -6.69 10.86 4.17
CA ILE A 153 -6.07 11.80 5.13
C ILE A 153 -5.82 13.12 4.41
N LEU A 154 -5.29 13.07 3.19
CA LEU A 154 -5.12 14.26 2.35
C LEU A 154 -6.45 15.00 2.17
N ALA A 155 -7.55 14.28 1.90
CA ALA A 155 -8.87 14.85 1.81
C ALA A 155 -9.27 15.58 3.11
N LEU A 156 -9.08 14.95 4.27
CA LEU A 156 -9.37 15.56 5.57
C LEU A 156 -8.55 16.83 5.85
N LEU A 157 -7.27 16.85 5.46
CA LEU A 157 -6.40 18.01 5.61
C LEU A 157 -6.83 19.18 4.70
N LEU A 158 -7.26 18.89 3.47
CA LEU A 158 -7.57 19.92 2.48
C LEU A 158 -9.01 20.44 2.56
N LEU A 159 -9.97 19.63 3.03
CA LEU A 159 -11.39 19.99 3.09
C LEU A 159 -11.68 21.34 3.77
N PRO A 160 -11.10 21.68 4.94
CA PRO A 160 -11.33 22.97 5.58
C PRO A 160 -10.97 24.18 4.69
N GLY A 161 -9.92 24.05 3.89
CA GLY A 161 -9.43 25.05 2.94
C GLY A 161 -10.33 25.25 1.72
N THR A 162 -11.43 24.50 1.63
CA THR A 162 -12.46 24.65 0.59
C THR A 162 -13.79 25.17 1.15
N SER A 163 -13.82 25.62 2.41
CA SER A 163 -15.03 26.10 3.13
C SER A 163 -15.47 27.53 2.75
N LEU A 164 -15.45 27.82 1.44
CA LEU A 164 -15.85 29.08 0.83
C LEU A 164 -17.12 28.87 0.00
N GLN A 165 -17.95 29.91 -0.12
CA GLN A 165 -19.15 29.89 -0.98
C GLN A 165 -18.78 30.29 -2.41
N THR A 166 -17.97 29.47 -3.09
CA THR A 166 -17.61 29.67 -4.49
C THR A 166 -17.94 28.43 -5.32
N ARG A 167 -18.21 28.60 -6.62
CA ARG A 167 -18.44 27.46 -7.55
C ARG A 167 -17.28 26.46 -7.55
N PRO A 168 -15.99 26.89 -7.61
CA PRO A 168 -14.87 25.97 -7.50
C PRO A 168 -14.84 25.20 -6.17
N SER A 169 -15.20 25.84 -5.06
CA SER A 169 -15.26 25.17 -3.75
C SER A 169 -16.27 24.02 -3.71
N LEU A 170 -17.39 24.11 -4.45
CA LEU A 170 -18.32 22.97 -4.60
C LEU A 170 -17.63 21.76 -5.25
N VAL A 171 -16.85 22.02 -6.31
CA VAL A 171 -16.10 20.99 -7.04
C VAL A 171 -15.04 20.35 -6.15
N TYR A 172 -14.24 21.18 -5.47
CA TYR A 172 -13.17 20.68 -4.60
C TYR A 172 -13.72 19.88 -3.42
N GLN A 173 -14.79 20.35 -2.77
CA GLN A 173 -15.43 19.61 -1.67
C GLN A 173 -16.00 18.28 -2.14
N GLY A 174 -16.70 18.28 -3.28
CA GLY A 174 -17.19 17.05 -3.89
C GLY A 174 -16.05 16.06 -4.07
N LEU A 175 -15.00 16.46 -4.79
CA LEU A 175 -13.86 15.60 -5.08
C LEU A 175 -13.18 15.06 -3.82
N LEU A 176 -12.90 15.91 -2.82
CA LEU A 176 -12.23 15.50 -1.59
C LEU A 176 -13.11 14.56 -0.75
N ILE A 177 -14.43 14.76 -0.70
CA ILE A 177 -15.34 13.80 -0.05
C ILE A 177 -15.33 12.46 -0.79
N GLY A 178 -15.31 12.49 -2.11
CA GLY A 178 -15.14 11.28 -2.92
C GLY A 178 -13.87 10.53 -2.55
N LEU A 179 -12.71 11.21 -2.52
CA LEU A 179 -11.43 10.62 -2.14
C LEU A 179 -11.43 10.09 -0.70
N PHE A 180 -12.05 10.83 0.24
CA PHE A 180 -12.24 10.35 1.61
C PHE A 180 -13.01 9.03 1.63
N ILE A 181 -14.16 8.97 0.95
CA ILE A 181 -15.00 7.76 0.87
C ILE A 181 -14.22 6.62 0.21
N SER A 182 -13.55 6.87 -0.92
CA SER A 182 -12.74 5.89 -1.63
C SER A 182 -11.73 5.21 -0.69
N GLY A 183 -10.98 6.01 0.06
CA GLY A 183 -9.98 5.47 0.99
C GLY A 183 -10.60 4.68 2.14
N VAL A 184 -11.55 5.27 2.88
CA VAL A 184 -12.08 4.61 4.09
C VAL A 184 -13.01 3.44 3.79
N ALA A 185 -13.72 3.45 2.66
CA ALA A 185 -14.59 2.34 2.27
C ALA A 185 -13.78 1.10 1.87
N ARG A 186 -12.77 1.26 1.00
CA ARG A 186 -11.94 0.15 0.49
C ARG A 186 -10.81 -0.24 1.43
N TRP A 187 -10.02 0.71 1.89
CA TRP A 187 -8.79 0.45 2.63
C TRP A 187 -8.98 0.57 4.14
N GLY A 188 -10.03 1.28 4.58
CA GLY A 188 -10.26 1.54 6.00
C GLY A 188 -9.43 2.72 6.52
N TYR A 189 -9.23 2.75 7.84
CA TYR A 189 -8.53 3.83 8.53
C TYR A 189 -7.07 3.45 8.76
N ALA A 190 -6.25 3.59 7.72
CA ALA A 190 -4.82 3.36 7.80
C ALA A 190 -4.12 4.37 8.73
N SER A 191 -2.94 4.03 9.24
CA SER A 191 -2.19 4.98 10.05
C SER A 191 -1.58 6.07 9.17
N ILE A 192 -1.41 7.28 9.73
CA ILE A 192 -0.59 8.33 9.10
C ILE A 192 0.92 8.06 9.28
N LEU A 193 1.26 7.31 10.34
CA LEU A 193 2.61 6.88 10.69
C LEU A 193 2.68 5.36 10.59
N GLU A 194 3.50 4.85 9.69
CA GLU A 194 3.68 3.42 9.47
C GLU A 194 5.10 3.02 9.81
N SER A 195 5.27 1.89 10.49
CA SER A 195 6.59 1.29 10.66
C SER A 195 7.04 0.69 9.33
N ASP A 196 8.36 0.53 9.18
CA ASP A 196 8.92 -0.16 8.02
C ASP A 196 8.25 -1.53 7.82
N ALA A 197 7.96 -2.25 8.90
CA ALA A 197 7.27 -3.55 8.88
C ALA A 197 5.86 -3.54 8.26
N VAL A 198 5.16 -2.39 8.26
CA VAL A 198 3.86 -2.22 7.59
C VAL A 198 4.03 -1.71 6.16
N LEU A 199 5.04 -0.88 5.88
CA LEU A 199 5.37 -0.47 4.51
C LEU A 199 5.87 -1.64 3.64
N PHE A 200 6.62 -2.56 4.25
CA PHE A 200 7.01 -3.83 3.63
C PHE A 200 5.81 -4.75 3.35
N GLN A 201 4.61 -4.44 3.85
CA GLN A 201 3.39 -5.21 3.58
C GLN A 201 2.66 -4.80 2.29
N ASP A 202 2.87 -3.56 1.81
CA ASP A 202 2.13 -2.92 0.70
C ASP A 202 2.98 -2.67 -0.56
N GLY A 203 4.28 -2.99 -0.53
CA GLY A 203 5.17 -2.94 -1.70
C GLY A 203 5.79 -4.29 -2.03
N PRO A 204 6.57 -4.39 -3.14
CA PRO A 204 7.58 -5.45 -3.26
C PRO A 204 8.37 -5.43 -1.94
N VAL A 205 8.27 -6.54 -1.22
CA VAL A 205 8.81 -6.74 0.12
C VAL A 205 10.33 -6.61 0.05
N GLY A 206 10.83 -5.38 0.16
CA GLY A 206 12.24 -5.08 0.40
C GLY A 206 12.77 -5.60 1.75
N GLY A 207 12.20 -6.68 2.28
CA GLY A 207 12.90 -7.50 3.26
C GLY A 207 14.18 -8.04 2.65
N SER A 208 15.14 -8.39 3.52
CA SER A 208 16.33 -9.14 3.12
C SER A 208 15.88 -10.30 2.23
N LYS A 209 16.20 -10.27 0.94
CA LYS A 209 16.04 -11.45 0.09
C LYS A 209 17.21 -12.37 0.45
N PRO A 210 17.07 -13.69 0.26
CA PRO A 210 18.25 -14.54 0.32
C PRO A 210 19.27 -14.04 -0.72
N HIS A 211 20.40 -13.50 -0.25
CA HIS A 211 21.40 -12.87 -1.10
C HIS A 211 22.24 -13.88 -1.88
N SER A 212 22.23 -15.14 -1.46
CA SER A 212 22.97 -16.24 -2.08
C SER A 212 22.13 -17.51 -2.06
N PHE A 213 22.08 -18.20 -3.20
CA PHE A 213 21.46 -19.52 -3.27
C PHE A 213 22.31 -20.53 -2.46
N PRO A 214 21.70 -21.44 -1.68
CA PRO A 214 22.46 -22.55 -1.13
C PRO A 214 22.89 -23.45 -2.29
N HIS A 215 24.11 -23.95 -2.26
CA HIS A 215 24.50 -25.00 -3.20
C HIS A 215 23.67 -26.26 -2.91
N PRO A 216 22.87 -26.73 -3.89
CA PRO A 216 22.08 -27.93 -3.68
C PRO A 216 22.96 -29.18 -3.64
N ILE A 217 22.52 -30.17 -2.87
CA ILE A 217 23.00 -31.53 -2.93
C ILE A 217 22.06 -32.28 -3.88
N ILE A 218 22.59 -32.80 -4.98
CA ILE A 218 21.85 -33.55 -6.01
C ILE A 218 22.37 -34.98 -5.99
N PRO A 219 21.76 -35.89 -5.20
CA PRO A 219 22.24 -37.27 -5.10
C PRO A 219 21.89 -38.10 -6.34
N ASP A 220 20.84 -37.74 -7.08
CA ASP A 220 20.46 -38.34 -8.36
C ASP A 220 19.76 -37.33 -9.29
N GLN A 221 19.44 -37.72 -10.54
CA GLN A 221 18.78 -36.84 -11.52
C GLN A 221 17.36 -36.41 -11.12
N ASN A 222 16.77 -37.03 -10.09
CA ASN A 222 15.37 -36.86 -9.72
C ASN A 222 15.17 -36.23 -8.35
N SER A 223 16.23 -36.02 -7.57
CA SER A 223 16.15 -35.48 -6.23
C SER A 223 17.15 -34.36 -6.02
N ILE A 224 16.68 -33.34 -5.32
CA ILE A 224 17.47 -32.17 -4.96
C ILE A 224 17.20 -31.83 -3.49
N SER A 225 18.28 -31.57 -2.77
CA SER A 225 18.26 -31.24 -1.35
C SER A 225 18.97 -29.91 -1.12
N PHE A 226 18.37 -29.05 -0.32
CA PHE A 226 18.96 -27.77 0.09
C PHE A 226 19.18 -27.77 1.60
N ASP A 227 20.37 -27.37 2.03
CA ASP A 227 20.69 -27.09 3.43
C ASP A 227 20.82 -25.57 3.64
N PHE A 228 19.94 -25.03 4.47
CA PHE A 228 19.88 -23.61 4.80
C PHE A 228 20.62 -23.25 6.09
N SER A 229 21.38 -24.18 6.68
CA SER A 229 22.19 -23.96 7.89
C SER A 229 23.20 -22.81 7.77
N SER A 230 23.66 -22.53 6.55
CA SER A 230 24.64 -21.48 6.24
C SER A 230 24.05 -20.09 6.06
N TRP A 231 22.72 -19.97 5.94
CA TRP A 231 22.07 -18.67 5.85
C TRP A 231 22.10 -17.98 7.22
N ASN A 232 22.76 -16.83 7.29
CA ASN A 232 22.81 -16.04 8.52
C ASN A 232 21.50 -15.28 8.67
N PHE A 233 20.53 -15.91 9.32
CA PHE A 233 19.26 -15.27 9.62
C PHE A 233 19.47 -14.28 10.77
N THR A 234 19.75 -13.03 10.44
CA THR A 234 19.74 -11.93 11.41
C THR A 234 18.29 -11.61 11.78
N SER A 235 17.65 -12.52 12.51
CA SER A 235 16.42 -12.25 13.23
C SER A 235 16.65 -12.63 14.69
N SER A 236 16.19 -11.73 15.56
CA SER A 236 16.14 -11.83 17.02
C SER A 236 16.21 -13.28 17.58
N PRO A 237 16.97 -13.53 18.68
CA PRO A 237 17.24 -14.87 19.26
C PRO A 237 16.01 -15.66 19.76
N VAL A 238 14.80 -15.22 19.40
CA VAL A 238 13.52 -15.73 19.90
C VAL A 238 12.83 -16.63 18.87
N GLU A 239 13.09 -16.49 17.57
CA GLU A 239 12.45 -17.33 16.54
C GLU A 239 13.46 -17.86 15.52
N PRO A 240 13.45 -19.18 15.26
CA PRO A 240 14.25 -19.79 14.23
C PRO A 240 13.72 -19.43 12.82
N PRO A 241 14.54 -19.58 11.79
CA PRO A 241 14.26 -19.00 10.49
C PRO A 241 13.25 -19.77 9.66
N ARG A 242 12.34 -19.03 9.02
CA ARG A 242 11.23 -19.60 8.25
C ARG A 242 11.32 -19.24 6.78
N LEU A 243 11.05 -20.21 5.92
CA LEU A 243 11.28 -20.14 4.46
C LEU A 243 10.03 -20.54 3.69
N SER A 244 9.84 -19.93 2.51
CA SER A 244 8.90 -20.34 1.47
C SER A 244 9.66 -20.57 0.16
N ILE A 245 9.29 -21.61 -0.58
CA ILE A 245 9.96 -22.05 -1.81
C ILE A 245 8.93 -22.19 -2.93
N LEU A 246 9.14 -21.46 -4.02
CA LEU A 246 8.43 -21.67 -5.28
C LEU A 246 9.22 -22.63 -6.15
N ILE A 247 8.51 -23.54 -6.81
CA ILE A 247 9.00 -24.35 -7.92
C ILE A 247 8.05 -24.14 -9.09
N ASN A 248 8.56 -23.60 -10.19
CA ASN A 248 7.77 -23.20 -11.36
C ASN A 248 6.61 -22.28 -11.00
N ASP A 249 6.91 -21.23 -10.21
CA ASP A 249 5.96 -20.23 -9.71
C ASP A 249 4.81 -20.77 -8.83
N VAL A 250 4.90 -22.02 -8.40
CA VAL A 250 3.97 -22.65 -7.45
C VAL A 250 4.66 -22.90 -6.12
N GLU A 251 4.04 -22.46 -5.02
CA GLU A 251 4.57 -22.72 -3.68
C GLU A 251 4.50 -24.21 -3.37
N ARG A 252 5.68 -24.82 -3.17
CA ARG A 252 5.81 -26.24 -2.86
C ARG A 252 6.21 -26.49 -1.41
N TYR A 253 6.79 -25.49 -0.75
CA TYR A 253 7.23 -25.61 0.64
C TYR A 253 7.08 -24.31 1.40
N ARG A 254 6.66 -24.43 2.67
CA ARG A 254 6.62 -23.34 3.64
C ARG A 254 6.90 -23.87 5.05
N THR A 255 7.82 -23.23 5.78
CA THR A 255 8.07 -23.54 7.19
C THR A 255 6.84 -23.15 8.04
N SER A 256 6.24 -24.12 8.73
CA SER A 256 5.08 -23.89 9.62
C SER A 256 5.45 -23.08 10.88
N SER A 257 4.48 -22.34 11.43
CA SER A 257 4.68 -21.54 12.65
C SER A 257 4.92 -22.43 13.88
N PRO A 258 5.83 -22.07 14.81
CA PRO A 258 6.12 -22.88 16.00
C PRO A 258 4.89 -23.12 16.90
N SER A 259 3.87 -22.26 16.84
CA SER A 259 2.61 -22.45 17.58
C SER A 259 1.76 -23.64 17.10
N SER A 260 2.08 -24.22 15.95
CA SER A 260 1.34 -25.34 15.33
C SER A 260 2.00 -26.71 15.55
N ARG A 261 3.13 -26.79 16.27
CA ARG A 261 3.84 -28.05 16.56
C ARG A 261 4.01 -28.28 18.06
N ALA A 262 3.10 -29.06 18.63
CA ALA A 262 3.44 -29.87 19.80
C ALA A 262 4.34 -31.03 19.33
N ASN A 263 5.56 -31.11 19.87
CA ASN A 263 6.34 -32.35 20.07
C ASN A 263 7.47 -32.79 19.12
N ASN A 264 8.05 -32.01 18.20
CA ASN A 264 9.25 -32.49 17.48
C ASN A 264 10.35 -31.43 17.31
N GLY A 265 11.41 -31.54 18.14
CA GLY A 265 12.84 -31.29 17.84
C GLY A 265 13.30 -29.94 17.25
N PRO A 266 14.62 -29.67 17.23
CA PRO A 266 15.16 -28.48 16.58
C PRO A 266 14.80 -28.48 15.09
N GLU A 267 14.46 -27.30 14.57
CA GLU A 267 13.99 -27.10 13.21
C GLU A 267 14.97 -27.65 12.18
N VAL A 268 14.51 -28.59 11.35
CA VAL A 268 15.34 -29.14 10.29
C VAL A 268 15.38 -28.14 9.14
N LEU A 269 16.53 -27.45 9.01
CA LEU A 269 16.85 -26.46 7.98
C LEU A 269 17.11 -27.10 6.60
N THR A 270 16.49 -28.25 6.29
CA THR A 270 16.71 -28.97 5.03
C THR A 270 15.41 -29.14 4.24
N PHE A 271 15.45 -28.82 2.95
CA PHE A 271 14.35 -29.07 2.02
C PHE A 271 14.76 -30.16 1.04
N ASN A 272 13.93 -31.20 0.91
CA ASN A 272 14.12 -32.27 -0.06
C ASN A 272 12.97 -32.23 -1.06
N TYR A 273 13.30 -32.26 -2.34
CA TYR A 273 12.34 -32.27 -3.43
C TYR A 273 12.66 -33.39 -4.41
N THR A 274 11.62 -34.09 -4.84
CA THR A 274 11.70 -35.10 -5.89
C THR A 274 10.86 -34.64 -7.06
N ARG A 275 11.48 -34.56 -8.24
CA ARG A 275 10.78 -34.07 -9.41
C ARG A 275 9.72 -35.04 -9.89
N PRO A 276 8.55 -34.55 -10.34
CA PRO A 276 7.50 -35.41 -10.86
C PRO A 276 7.87 -36.06 -12.20
N HIS A 277 8.60 -35.36 -13.06
CA HIS A 277 8.90 -35.76 -14.43
C HIS A 277 10.40 -35.60 -14.69
N VAL A 278 11.02 -36.66 -15.21
CA VAL A 278 12.45 -36.67 -15.56
C VAL A 278 12.64 -35.79 -16.80
N ASP A 279 13.79 -35.14 -16.93
CA ASP A 279 14.19 -34.27 -18.05
C ASP A 279 13.50 -32.90 -18.18
N GLU A 280 12.61 -32.51 -17.27
CA GLU A 280 12.03 -31.15 -17.27
C GLU A 280 12.97 -30.12 -16.63
N VAL A 281 12.80 -28.84 -16.98
CA VAL A 281 13.52 -27.73 -16.33
C VAL A 281 12.64 -27.18 -15.22
N GLU A 282 13.18 -27.04 -14.02
CA GLU A 282 12.46 -26.50 -12.87
C GLU A 282 13.14 -25.25 -12.33
N TYR A 283 12.33 -24.23 -12.07
CA TYR A 283 12.77 -22.90 -11.61
C TYR A 283 12.44 -22.74 -10.13
N PHE A 284 13.46 -22.40 -9.35
CA PHE A 284 13.38 -22.26 -7.91
C PHE A 284 13.52 -20.80 -7.50
N ARG A 285 12.65 -20.37 -6.60
CA ARG A 285 12.76 -19.07 -5.92
C ARG A 285 12.51 -19.22 -4.43
N PHE A 286 13.22 -18.42 -3.64
CA PHE A 286 13.22 -18.52 -2.18
C PHE A 286 12.80 -17.20 -1.53
N ALA A 287 11.97 -17.25 -0.50
CA ALA A 287 11.53 -16.09 0.28
C ALA A 287 11.50 -16.37 1.78
N TYR A 288 11.87 -15.41 2.62
CA TYR A 288 11.68 -15.57 4.06
C TYR A 288 10.20 -15.44 4.45
N VAL A 289 9.81 -16.12 5.52
CA VAL A 289 8.49 -16.04 6.13
C VAL A 289 8.62 -15.38 7.49
N LYS A 290 7.76 -14.41 7.78
CA LYS A 290 7.67 -13.79 9.11
C LYS A 290 6.25 -13.91 9.63
N SER A 291 6.11 -14.18 10.93
CA SER A 291 4.81 -14.05 11.59
C SER A 291 4.58 -12.60 12.01
N ASP A 292 3.34 -12.12 11.84
CA ASP A 292 2.92 -10.89 12.49
C ASP A 292 2.65 -11.10 13.99
N ARG A 293 2.43 -10.02 14.73
CA ARG A 293 2.11 -10.07 16.18
C ARG A 293 0.81 -10.81 16.51
N MET A 294 -0.02 -11.13 15.51
CA MET A 294 -1.26 -11.88 15.63
C MET A 294 -1.07 -13.36 15.21
N GLY A 295 0.15 -13.79 14.91
CA GLY A 295 0.49 -15.17 14.55
C GLY A 295 0.17 -15.54 13.09
N ARG A 296 -0.12 -14.57 12.22
CA ARG A 296 -0.37 -14.83 10.79
C ARG A 296 0.96 -14.84 10.03
N ASP A 297 1.13 -15.86 9.19
CA ASP A 297 2.34 -16.02 8.39
C ASP A 297 2.28 -15.17 7.11
N LYS A 298 3.29 -14.35 6.89
CA LYS A 298 3.45 -13.57 5.68
C LYS A 298 4.77 -13.93 5.00
N VAL A 299 4.67 -14.25 3.70
CA VAL A 299 5.82 -14.52 2.84
C VAL A 299 6.39 -13.19 2.36
N GLY A 300 7.71 -13.04 2.41
CA GLY A 300 8.44 -11.90 1.89
C GLY A 300 8.69 -12.00 0.38
N ASP A 301 9.59 -11.17 -0.14
CA ASP A 301 9.91 -11.20 -1.56
C ASP A 301 10.76 -12.43 -1.87
N TYR A 302 10.46 -12.99 -3.03
CA TYR A 302 11.27 -14.03 -3.62
C TYR A 302 12.59 -13.45 -4.14
N SER A 303 13.63 -14.29 -4.15
CA SER A 303 14.95 -14.01 -4.71
C SER A 303 14.85 -13.43 -6.13
N ASP A 304 15.68 -12.41 -6.40
CA ASP A 304 15.77 -11.79 -7.73
C ASP A 304 16.45 -12.71 -8.74
N ALA A 305 17.47 -13.43 -8.29
CA ALA A 305 18.05 -14.54 -9.02
C ALA A 305 17.11 -15.76 -8.96
N VAL A 306 17.21 -16.62 -9.98
CA VAL A 306 16.40 -17.83 -10.16
C VAL A 306 17.33 -19.02 -10.23
N GLY A 307 17.10 -20.00 -9.36
CA GLY A 307 17.79 -21.28 -9.43
C GLY A 307 17.16 -22.14 -10.52
N VAL A 308 17.98 -22.69 -11.42
CA VAL A 308 17.53 -23.51 -12.54
C VAL A 308 18.07 -24.92 -12.34
N TRP A 309 17.15 -25.87 -12.19
CA TRP A 309 17.49 -27.28 -12.20
C TRP A 309 17.15 -27.86 -13.57
N TRP A 310 18.20 -28.17 -14.33
CA TRP A 310 18.10 -28.64 -15.70
C TRP A 310 17.68 -30.11 -15.79
N GLY A 311 17.10 -30.49 -16.92
CA GLY A 311 16.73 -31.88 -17.21
C GLY A 311 17.89 -32.87 -17.08
N ASN A 312 19.11 -32.42 -17.40
CA ASN A 312 20.33 -33.23 -17.28
C ASN A 312 20.85 -33.40 -15.83
N GLY A 313 20.13 -32.87 -14.83
CA GLY A 313 20.50 -32.93 -13.41
C GLY A 313 21.49 -31.86 -12.94
N THR A 314 21.88 -30.92 -13.82
CA THR A 314 22.76 -29.80 -13.44
C THR A 314 21.98 -28.64 -12.82
N TRP A 315 22.65 -27.86 -11.98
CA TRP A 315 22.08 -26.70 -11.30
C TRP A 315 22.83 -25.42 -11.67
N ASP A 316 22.10 -24.40 -12.08
CA ASP A 316 22.60 -23.06 -12.35
C ASP A 316 21.80 -21.99 -11.61
N VAL A 317 22.34 -20.79 -11.50
CA VAL A 317 21.64 -19.62 -10.95
C VAL A 317 21.71 -18.51 -11.98
N ILE A 318 20.54 -18.00 -12.40
CA ILE A 318 20.43 -16.93 -13.40
C ILE A 318 19.98 -15.65 -12.69
N GLY A 319 20.68 -14.54 -12.92
CA GLY A 319 20.30 -13.22 -12.40
C GLY A 319 21.03 -12.77 -11.12
N GLU A 320 22.06 -13.49 -10.66
CA GLU A 320 23.03 -12.90 -9.72
C GLU A 320 23.84 -11.84 -10.49
N GLY A 321 23.56 -10.56 -10.20
CA GLY A 321 24.34 -9.46 -10.75
C GLY A 321 25.79 -9.52 -10.25
N GLU A 322 26.73 -9.42 -11.18
CA GLU A 322 28.17 -9.28 -10.98
C GLU A 322 28.49 -8.33 -9.82
N GLY A 323 29.05 -8.87 -8.74
CA GLY A 323 29.43 -8.10 -7.55
C GLY A 323 30.58 -8.76 -6.80
N GLY A 324 31.79 -8.72 -7.40
CA GLY A 324 33.03 -8.99 -6.67
C GLY A 324 33.95 -10.03 -7.30
N GLY A 325 34.54 -9.70 -8.45
CA GLY A 325 35.69 -10.42 -9.02
C GLY A 325 36.82 -9.44 -9.33
N ASN A 326 37.85 -9.45 -8.47
CA ASN A 326 39.18 -8.85 -8.57
C ASN A 326 39.53 -7.95 -9.79
N GLY A 327 39.85 -6.70 -9.47
CA GLY A 327 40.57 -5.74 -10.31
C GLY A 327 40.80 -4.43 -9.57
#